data_AF-A0A520JEI4-F1
#
_entry.id   AF-A0A520JEI4-F1
#
_cell.length_a   1.000
_cell.length_b   1.000
_cell.length_c   1.000
_cell.angle_alpha   90.00
_cell.angle_beta   90.00
_cell.angle_gamma   90.00
#
_symmetry.space_group_name_H-M   'P 1'
#
loop_
_entity.id
_entity.type
_entity.pdbx_description
1 polymer ?
#
loop_
_entity_poly.entity_id
_entity_poly.type
_entity_poly.pdbx_seq_one_letter_code
_entity_poly.pdbx_strand_id
1 'polypeptide(L)'
;MAIEIKMPALSPTMEEGTLAKWLVKEGDTVSSGDIMAEIETDKATMEFEAVDEGTVAKILVVEGADNVKVGTVIMTLAGADEDESEDTSSSGDAAPAATKDDTPEPDAKADEKKADKVEDSAHPAQGKVETGTRQLFEAAEKQGRRDPEVPEGTEMVKTTVREALRDAMAEEMRSDERVFVMGEEVAQYQGAYKVTQGLLDEFGEKRVIDTPITEYGFAGIGAGAAMGGLRPIIEFMTFNFALQAIDHIINSAAKTNYMSGGQMRTPIVFRGPNGAASRV
;
A
#
# COMPACT_ATOMS: atom_id res chain seq x y z
N MET A 1 -10.25 23.78 -0.05
CA MET A 1 -11.24 22.92 0.68
C MET A 1 -10.49 22.05 1.68
N ALA A 2 -10.90 22.06 2.95
CA ALA A 2 -10.26 21.25 3.98
C ALA A 2 -10.61 19.76 3.80
N ILE A 3 -9.60 18.90 3.88
CA ILE A 3 -9.74 17.44 3.82
C ILE A 3 -9.84 16.93 5.27
N GLU A 4 -10.93 16.23 5.58
CA GLU A 4 -11.15 15.64 6.90
C GLU A 4 -10.49 14.26 6.98
N ILE A 5 -9.46 14.12 7.81
CA ILE A 5 -8.83 12.83 8.07
C ILE A 5 -9.52 12.18 9.26
N LYS A 6 -10.01 10.96 9.04
CA LYS A 6 -10.77 10.19 10.03
C LYS A 6 -9.93 9.05 10.61
N MET A 7 -10.25 8.65 11.83
CA MET A 7 -9.67 7.50 12.50
C MET A 7 -9.84 6.25 11.62
N PRO A 8 -8.74 5.63 11.14
CA PRO A 8 -8.84 4.45 10.30
C PRO A 8 -9.22 3.23 11.14
N ALA A 9 -9.95 2.28 10.54
CA ALA A 9 -9.92 0.91 11.05
C ALA A 9 -8.57 0.32 10.65
N LEU A 10 -7.82 -0.23 11.60
CA LEU A 10 -6.54 -0.94 11.36
C LEU A 10 -6.67 -2.46 11.53
N SER A 11 -7.88 -2.94 11.85
CA SER A 11 -8.24 -4.36 11.94
C SER A 11 -9.74 -4.53 11.63
N PRO A 12 -10.17 -5.68 11.06
CA PRO A 12 -11.58 -5.96 10.76
C PRO A 12 -12.52 -5.90 11.96
N THR A 13 -11.99 -6.04 13.18
CA THR A 13 -12.77 -6.00 14.43
C THR A 13 -12.54 -4.72 15.23
N MET A 14 -11.83 -3.74 14.68
CA MET A 14 -11.51 -2.51 15.38
C MET A 14 -12.69 -1.54 15.34
N GLU A 15 -13.25 -1.24 16.51
CA GLU A 15 -14.30 -0.21 16.66
C GLU A 15 -13.75 1.11 17.23
N GLU A 16 -12.67 1.03 18.00
CA GLU A 16 -11.98 2.16 18.63
C GLU A 16 -10.48 1.88 18.79
N GLY A 17 -9.67 2.94 18.93
CA GLY A 17 -8.24 2.87 19.19
C GLY A 17 -7.73 4.04 19.99
N THR A 18 -6.54 3.92 20.55
CA THR A 18 -5.85 5.01 21.26
C THR A 18 -4.89 5.68 20.31
N LEU A 19 -4.96 7.01 20.21
CA LEU A 19 -3.98 7.77 19.42
C LEU A 19 -2.74 7.96 20.29
N ALA A 20 -1.75 7.08 20.14
CA ALA A 20 -0.60 7.00 21.05
C ALA A 20 0.34 8.20 20.89
N LYS A 21 0.64 8.58 19.65
CA LYS A 21 1.59 9.65 19.35
C LYS A 21 1.36 10.30 18.00
N TRP A 22 1.42 11.63 17.94
CA TRP A 22 1.52 12.35 16.67
C TRP A 22 2.99 12.46 16.24
N LEU A 23 3.25 12.15 14.97
CA LEU A 23 4.56 12.32 14.34
C LEU A 23 4.62 13.59 13.47
N VAL A 24 3.49 14.26 13.31
CA VAL A 24 3.33 15.54 12.59
C VAL A 24 2.74 16.61 13.51
N LYS A 25 2.96 17.88 13.19
CA LYS A 25 2.45 19.04 13.93
C LYS A 25 1.56 19.91 13.04
N GLU A 26 0.75 20.75 13.67
CA GLU A 26 0.02 21.80 12.95
C GLU A 26 1.00 22.70 12.18
N GLY A 27 0.71 22.93 10.90
CA GLY A 27 1.56 23.63 9.95
C GLY A 27 2.54 22.75 9.17
N ASP A 28 2.71 21.46 9.53
CA ASP A 28 3.57 20.56 8.76
C ASP A 28 2.93 20.19 7.41
N THR A 29 3.75 20.10 6.37
CA THR A 29 3.31 19.59 5.06
C THR A 29 3.46 18.07 5.04
N VAL A 30 2.36 17.36 4.77
CA VAL A 30 2.32 15.90 4.66
C VAL A 30 2.07 15.49 3.21
N SER A 31 2.84 14.51 2.74
CA SER A 31 2.68 13.88 1.43
C SER A 31 2.05 12.50 1.59
N SER A 32 1.43 11.97 0.55
CA SER A 32 0.91 10.60 0.57
C SER A 32 2.07 9.64 0.75
N GLY A 33 2.01 8.77 1.75
CA GLY A 33 3.17 7.96 2.15
C GLY A 33 3.77 8.32 3.49
N ASP A 34 3.53 9.54 3.99
CA ASP A 34 4.16 10.00 5.22
C ASP A 34 3.44 9.44 6.46
N ILE A 35 4.19 9.02 7.47
CA ILE A 35 3.61 8.54 8.72
C ILE A 35 3.18 9.74 9.56
N MET A 36 1.88 9.81 9.87
CA MET A 36 1.30 10.93 10.62
C MET A 36 1.19 10.64 12.12
N ALA A 37 0.88 9.41 12.51
CA ALA A 37 0.65 9.05 13.91
C ALA A 37 0.94 7.57 14.19
N GLU A 38 1.15 7.24 15.46
CA GLU A 38 1.12 5.88 15.99
C GLU A 38 -0.24 5.66 16.67
N ILE A 39 -0.96 4.62 16.25
CA ILE A 39 -2.25 4.23 16.82
C ILE A 39 -2.06 2.91 17.57
N GLU A 40 -2.40 2.92 18.86
CA GLU A 40 -2.40 1.73 19.70
C GLU A 40 -3.78 1.07 19.70
N THR A 41 -3.78 -0.24 19.50
CA THR A 41 -4.97 -1.10 19.53
C THR A 41 -4.80 -2.19 20.58
N ASP A 42 -5.85 -2.96 20.85
CA ASP A 42 -5.78 -4.13 21.74
C ASP A 42 -4.81 -5.22 21.25
N LYS A 43 -4.41 -5.19 19.97
CA LYS A 43 -3.51 -6.17 19.34
C LYS A 43 -2.09 -5.68 19.17
N ALA A 44 -1.91 -4.43 18.77
CA ALA A 44 -0.62 -3.88 18.38
C ALA A 44 -0.67 -2.35 18.32
N THR A 45 0.50 -1.73 18.42
CA THR A 45 0.74 -0.36 17.97
C THR A 45 1.07 -0.40 16.48
N MET A 46 0.38 0.43 15.70
CA MET A 46 0.50 0.48 14.24
C MET A 46 0.67 1.92 13.78
N GLU A 47 1.50 2.11 12.77
CA GLU A 47 1.74 3.42 12.16
C GLU A 47 0.61 3.78 11.17
N PHE A 48 0.12 5.01 11.27
CA PHE A 48 -0.90 5.56 10.40
C PHE A 48 -0.27 6.45 9.34
N GLU A 49 -0.40 6.01 8.09
CA GLU A 49 0.14 6.67 6.90
C GLU A 49 -0.87 7.65 6.27
N ALA A 50 -0.40 8.81 5.82
CA ALA A 50 -1.13 9.78 5.04
C ALA A 50 -1.53 9.19 3.67
N VAL A 51 -2.82 9.24 3.37
CA VAL A 51 -3.37 8.90 2.04
C VAL A 51 -3.53 10.16 1.19
N ASP A 52 -3.85 11.28 1.82
CA ASP A 52 -4.07 12.57 1.17
C ASP A 52 -2.88 13.52 1.43
N GLU A 53 -2.57 14.37 0.45
CA GLU A 53 -1.51 15.39 0.56
C GLU A 53 -2.09 16.73 1.04
N GLY A 54 -1.36 17.45 1.89
CA GLY A 54 -1.77 18.77 2.33
C GLY A 54 -0.96 19.30 3.51
N THR A 55 -1.33 20.48 4.00
CA THR A 55 -0.74 21.06 5.22
C THR A 55 -1.65 20.75 6.40
N VAL A 56 -1.09 20.30 7.52
CA VAL A 56 -1.86 20.03 8.75
C VAL A 56 -2.47 21.33 9.26
N ALA A 57 -3.77 21.53 9.03
CA ALA A 57 -4.46 22.75 9.42
C ALA A 57 -4.80 22.75 10.91
N LYS A 58 -5.29 21.60 11.42
CA LYS A 58 -5.66 21.45 12.82
C LYS A 58 -5.70 20.00 13.27
N ILE A 59 -5.14 19.73 14.44
CA ILE A 59 -5.24 18.44 15.13
C ILE A 59 -6.40 18.52 16.11
N LEU A 60 -7.40 17.66 15.95
CA LEU A 60 -8.64 17.69 16.73
C LEU A 60 -8.62 16.73 17.92
N VAL A 61 -7.77 15.71 17.86
CA VAL A 61 -7.60 14.69 18.90
C VAL A 61 -6.20 14.78 19.49
N VAL A 62 -6.14 14.95 20.81
CA VAL A 62 -4.88 15.10 21.54
C VAL A 62 -4.13 13.77 21.59
N GLU A 63 -2.80 13.85 21.58
CA GLU A 63 -1.93 12.70 21.86
C GLU A 63 -2.30 12.01 23.18
N GLY A 64 -2.34 10.68 23.18
CA GLY A 64 -2.77 9.85 24.30
C GLY A 64 -4.28 9.79 24.51
N ALA A 65 -5.09 10.24 23.54
CA ALA A 65 -6.55 10.12 23.63
C ALA A 65 -6.99 8.65 23.46
N ASP A 66 -7.63 8.12 24.50
CA ASP A 66 -8.18 6.77 24.54
C ASP A 66 -9.58 6.69 23.90
N ASN A 67 -9.92 5.51 23.39
CA ASN A 67 -11.25 5.16 22.86
C ASN A 67 -11.74 6.07 21.72
N VAL A 68 -10.83 6.45 20.81
CA VAL A 68 -11.19 7.20 19.61
C VAL A 68 -11.86 6.24 18.63
N LYS A 69 -13.15 6.46 18.36
CA LYS A 69 -13.94 5.59 17.48
C LYS A 69 -13.50 5.68 16.03
N VAL A 70 -13.49 4.55 15.34
CA VAL A 70 -13.26 4.49 13.89
C VAL A 70 -14.24 5.41 13.16
N GLY A 71 -13.73 6.19 12.20
CA GLY A 71 -14.50 7.17 11.44
C GLY A 71 -14.63 8.56 12.08
N THR A 72 -14.16 8.75 13.31
CA THR A 72 -14.11 10.08 13.96
C THR A 72 -13.06 10.95 13.29
N VAL A 73 -13.36 12.23 13.02
CA VAL A 73 -12.37 13.16 12.44
C VAL A 73 -11.29 13.45 13.48
N ILE A 74 -10.05 13.11 13.15
CA ILE A 74 -8.87 13.23 14.04
C ILE A 74 -8.00 14.44 13.69
N MET A 75 -7.97 14.84 12.41
CA MET A 75 -7.27 16.04 11.95
C MET A 75 -7.89 16.57 10.65
N THR A 76 -7.56 17.82 10.31
CA THR A 76 -7.94 18.44 9.04
C THR A 76 -6.70 18.90 8.28
N LEU A 77 -6.64 18.62 6.98
CA LEU A 77 -5.59 19.10 6.08
C LEU A 77 -6.13 20.26 5.23
N ALA A 78 -5.33 21.31 5.04
CA ALA A 78 -5.54 22.32 4.02
C ALA A 78 -4.93 21.83 2.69
N GLY A 79 -5.66 21.97 1.58
CA GLY A 79 -5.14 21.63 0.26
C GLY A 79 -4.01 22.58 -0.16
N ALA A 80 -3.12 22.12 -1.05
CA ALA A 80 -1.87 22.79 -1.44
C ALA A 80 -1.98 24.17 -2.13
N ASP A 81 -3.17 24.75 -2.19
CA ASP A 81 -3.46 26.09 -2.74
C ASP A 81 -4.36 26.86 -1.76
N GLU A 82 -3.85 27.23 -0.59
CA GLU A 82 -4.44 28.26 0.28
C GLU A 82 -3.46 28.60 1.41
N ASP A 83 -2.64 29.64 1.21
CA ASP A 83 -1.95 30.35 2.30
C ASP A 83 -2.99 31.04 3.20
N GLU A 84 -2.75 30.96 4.51
CA GLU A 84 -3.61 31.39 5.60
C GLU A 84 -4.18 32.83 5.45
N SER A 85 -5.49 32.97 5.61
CA SER A 85 -6.11 33.91 6.56
C SER A 85 -7.63 33.87 6.44
N GLU A 86 -8.33 33.49 7.52
CA GLU A 86 -9.22 34.42 8.22
C GLU A 86 -9.71 33.84 9.56
N ASP A 87 -9.49 34.67 10.56
CA ASP A 87 -9.82 34.58 11.97
C ASP A 87 -11.34 34.70 12.18
N THR A 88 -11.95 33.81 12.97
CA THR A 88 -13.14 34.17 13.76
C THR A 88 -13.12 33.54 15.15
N SER A 89 -13.19 34.45 16.12
CA SER A 89 -12.99 34.35 17.56
C SER A 89 -14.17 33.84 18.40
N SER A 90 -13.83 33.51 19.66
CA SER A 90 -14.62 33.45 20.92
C SER A 90 -15.07 32.05 21.36
N SER A 91 -14.93 31.59 22.62
CA SER A 91 -14.45 32.08 23.93
C SER A 91 -14.12 30.81 24.77
N GLY A 92 -13.10 30.67 25.61
CA GLY A 92 -12.75 31.46 26.80
C GLY A 92 -12.85 30.59 28.07
N ASP A 93 -11.79 30.60 28.90
CA ASP A 93 -11.67 30.15 30.32
C ASP A 93 -11.24 28.67 30.57
N ALA A 94 -10.30 28.28 31.44
CA ALA A 94 -9.19 28.91 32.17
C ALA A 94 -8.30 27.78 32.77
N ALA A 95 -6.99 28.03 32.90
CA ALA A 95 -6.04 27.21 33.67
C ALA A 95 -6.03 27.60 35.17
N PRO A 96 -5.39 26.81 36.07
CA PRO A 96 -4.01 27.13 36.52
C PRO A 96 -3.11 25.88 36.82
N ALA A 97 -1.83 25.83 36.38
CA ALA A 97 -0.55 26.14 37.09
C ALA A 97 -0.27 25.29 38.37
N ALA A 98 0.92 24.77 38.75
CA ALA A 98 2.36 24.83 38.41
C ALA A 98 3.05 23.55 39.01
N THR A 99 4.29 23.12 38.69
CA THR A 99 5.59 23.57 39.25
C THR A 99 6.82 22.91 38.58
N LYS A 100 7.94 23.64 38.61
CA LYS A 100 9.33 23.38 38.16
C LYS A 100 10.08 22.31 38.98
N ASP A 101 11.14 21.70 38.43
CA ASP A 101 12.56 21.88 38.88
C ASP A 101 13.58 21.14 37.95
N ASP A 102 14.86 21.45 38.17
CA ASP A 102 16.06 21.52 37.31
C ASP A 102 16.81 20.23 36.87
N THR A 103 17.58 20.44 35.79
CA THR A 103 18.65 19.69 35.08
C THR A 103 19.86 19.26 35.97
N PRO A 104 20.78 18.36 35.53
CA PRO A 104 21.85 18.74 34.58
C PRO A 104 22.33 17.66 33.56
N GLU A 105 22.97 18.19 32.51
CA GLU A 105 23.66 17.61 31.35
C GLU A 105 24.93 16.78 31.72
N PRO A 106 25.52 16.01 30.78
CA PRO A 106 26.71 16.56 30.11
C PRO A 106 26.91 16.20 28.62
N ASP A 107 27.55 17.17 27.93
CA ASP A 107 28.28 17.15 26.67
C ASP A 107 29.18 15.92 26.40
N ALA A 108 29.25 15.49 25.13
CA ALA A 108 30.51 15.09 24.47
C ALA A 108 30.40 15.06 22.92
N LYS A 109 30.89 16.16 22.33
CA LYS A 109 31.57 16.37 21.02
C LYS A 109 31.59 15.30 19.91
N ALA A 110 31.37 15.85 18.71
CA ALA A 110 31.60 15.35 17.37
C ALA A 110 33.04 14.90 17.04
N ASP A 111 33.16 14.00 16.05
CA ASP A 111 34.24 14.05 15.05
C ASP A 111 33.72 13.55 13.69
N GLU A 112 34.20 14.19 12.61
CA GLU A 112 33.79 14.00 11.22
C GLU A 112 34.70 13.01 10.46
N LYS A 113 34.22 12.62 9.26
CA LYS A 113 34.91 12.00 8.10
C LYS A 113 35.05 10.48 8.19
N LYS A 114 34.76 9.71 7.13
CA LYS A 114 35.07 9.94 5.71
C LYS A 114 34.20 9.03 4.84
N ALA A 115 33.87 9.52 3.65
CA ALA A 115 33.34 8.75 2.54
C ALA A 115 34.22 7.54 2.21
N ASP A 116 33.60 6.40 1.88
CA ASP A 116 34.16 5.50 0.89
C ASP A 116 33.06 4.89 0.02
N LYS A 117 33.32 4.92 -1.28
CA LYS A 117 32.55 4.29 -2.35
C LYS A 117 32.57 2.78 -2.13
N VAL A 118 31.44 2.11 -2.32
CA VAL A 118 31.46 0.68 -2.66
C VAL A 118 31.22 0.57 -4.16
N GLU A 119 32.31 0.26 -4.84
CA GLU A 119 32.36 -0.09 -6.24
C GLU A 119 31.54 -1.36 -6.52
N ASP A 120 30.84 -1.29 -7.65
CA ASP A 120 30.50 -2.35 -8.58
C ASP A 120 31.18 -3.70 -8.29
N SER A 121 30.46 -4.61 -7.65
CA SER A 121 30.88 -6.01 -7.57
C SER A 121 30.41 -6.74 -8.82
N ALA A 122 31.25 -6.62 -9.85
CA ALA A 122 31.22 -7.44 -11.04
C ALA A 122 31.10 -8.93 -10.66
N HIS A 123 29.92 -9.50 -10.91
CA HIS A 123 29.74 -10.95 -10.86
C HIS A 123 30.48 -11.57 -12.04
N PRO A 124 31.37 -12.56 -11.82
CA PRO A 124 32.12 -13.18 -12.89
C PRO A 124 31.17 -13.88 -13.87
N ALA A 125 31.38 -13.62 -15.16
CA ALA A 125 30.62 -14.14 -16.29
C ALA A 125 30.35 -15.65 -16.16
N GLN A 126 29.13 -16.02 -15.80
CA GLN A 126 28.63 -17.38 -15.94
C GLN A 126 28.24 -17.62 -17.40
N GLY A 127 28.88 -18.62 -18.00
CA GLY A 127 28.72 -19.01 -19.38
C GLY A 127 27.26 -19.28 -19.75
N LYS A 128 26.92 -18.96 -21.01
CA LYS A 128 25.61 -19.11 -21.64
C LYS A 128 25.09 -20.54 -21.47
N VAL A 129 24.14 -20.73 -20.56
CA VAL A 129 23.25 -21.89 -20.56
C VAL A 129 22.00 -21.48 -21.33
N GLU A 130 21.77 -22.10 -22.48
CA GLU A 130 20.55 -21.91 -23.27
C GLU A 130 19.37 -22.59 -22.56
N THR A 131 18.61 -21.80 -21.82
CA THR A 131 17.34 -22.25 -21.22
C THR A 131 16.18 -21.79 -22.10
N GLY A 132 15.08 -22.56 -22.13
CA GLY A 132 13.85 -22.17 -22.82
C GLY A 132 13.31 -20.81 -22.34
N THR A 133 13.64 -20.41 -21.12
CA THR A 133 13.38 -19.07 -20.57
C THR A 133 14.05 -17.97 -21.38
N ARG A 134 15.30 -18.15 -21.81
CA ARG A 134 16.01 -17.17 -22.65
C ARG A 134 15.38 -17.06 -24.03
N GLN A 135 14.96 -18.19 -24.61
CA GLN A 135 14.24 -18.20 -25.90
C GLN A 135 12.87 -17.52 -25.79
N LEU A 136 12.18 -17.63 -24.65
CA LEU A 136 10.93 -16.92 -24.38
C LEU A 136 11.15 -15.42 -24.16
N PHE A 137 12.24 -15.01 -23.49
CA PHE A 137 12.63 -13.60 -23.35
C PHE A 137 13.01 -12.99 -24.70
N GLU A 138 13.85 -13.66 -25.49
CA GLU A 138 14.23 -13.22 -26.82
C GLU A 138 13.04 -13.25 -27.80
N ALA A 139 12.09 -14.19 -27.62
CA ALA A 139 10.83 -14.19 -28.35
C ALA A 139 9.89 -13.07 -27.90
N ALA A 140 9.87 -12.70 -26.61
CA ALA A 140 9.10 -11.55 -26.10
C ALA A 140 9.68 -10.22 -26.60
N GLU A 141 11.01 -10.08 -26.62
CA GLU A 141 11.72 -8.95 -27.26
C GLU A 141 11.39 -8.87 -28.76
N LYS A 142 11.34 -10.02 -29.46
CA LYS A 142 10.98 -10.07 -30.88
C LYS A 142 9.48 -9.93 -31.15
N GLN A 143 8.62 -10.25 -30.18
CA GLN A 143 7.16 -10.14 -30.29
C GLN A 143 6.65 -8.72 -30.01
N GLY A 144 7.52 -7.78 -29.65
CA GLY A 144 7.17 -6.37 -29.67
C GLY A 144 6.02 -6.00 -28.74
N ARG A 145 5.85 -6.67 -27.60
CA ARG A 145 5.26 -5.98 -26.44
C ARG A 145 6.32 -5.05 -25.88
N ARG A 146 6.64 -4.02 -26.65
CA ARG A 146 7.23 -2.80 -26.09
C ARG A 146 6.15 -2.22 -25.18
N ASP A 147 6.54 -1.61 -24.07
CA ASP A 147 5.64 -0.64 -23.45
C ASP A 147 5.15 0.29 -24.57
N PRO A 148 3.83 0.56 -24.64
CA PRO A 148 3.30 1.42 -25.68
C PRO A 148 4.16 2.69 -25.72
N GLU A 149 4.74 3.00 -26.90
CA GLU A 149 5.55 4.21 -27.05
C GLU A 149 4.68 5.38 -26.60
N VAL A 150 5.07 6.01 -25.49
CA VAL A 150 4.35 7.14 -24.91
C VAL A 150 4.29 8.21 -25.99
N PRO A 151 3.09 8.57 -26.51
CA PRO A 151 2.99 9.51 -27.62
C PRO A 151 3.70 10.82 -27.30
N GLU A 152 4.34 11.41 -28.30
CA GLU A 152 5.04 12.67 -28.15
C GLU A 152 4.06 13.76 -27.67
N GLY A 153 4.35 14.39 -26.53
CA GLY A 153 3.46 15.36 -25.88
C GLY A 153 2.53 14.79 -24.81
N THR A 154 2.67 13.52 -24.42
CA THR A 154 1.93 12.97 -23.26
C THR A 154 2.41 13.64 -21.98
N GLU A 155 1.47 14.26 -21.26
CA GLU A 155 1.73 14.86 -19.96
C GLU A 155 1.94 13.75 -18.91
N MET A 156 3.07 13.80 -18.21
CA MET A 156 3.37 12.84 -17.14
C MET A 156 2.83 13.38 -15.82
N VAL A 157 2.05 12.56 -15.12
CA VAL A 157 1.51 12.90 -13.80
C VAL A 157 2.36 12.21 -12.73
N LYS A 158 2.72 12.95 -11.68
CA LYS A 158 3.34 12.36 -10.49
C LYS A 158 2.27 11.61 -9.69
N THR A 159 2.53 10.36 -9.36
CA THR A 159 1.60 9.51 -8.59
C THR A 159 2.39 8.58 -7.67
N THR A 160 1.72 8.04 -6.66
CA THR A 160 2.31 7.01 -5.80
C THR A 160 2.30 5.64 -6.48
N VAL A 161 3.18 4.73 -6.05
CA VAL A 161 3.17 3.34 -6.54
C VAL A 161 1.84 2.64 -6.20
N ARG A 162 1.25 2.97 -5.04
CA ARG A 162 -0.07 2.48 -4.61
C ARG A 162 -1.14 2.81 -5.64
N GLU A 163 -1.26 4.08 -6.00
CA GLU A 163 -2.24 4.57 -6.97
C GLU A 163 -1.99 4.03 -8.37
N ALA A 164 -0.73 3.99 -8.81
CA ALA A 164 -0.37 3.41 -10.11
C ALA A 164 -0.79 1.93 -10.22
N LEU A 165 -0.62 1.14 -9.15
CA LEU A 165 -1.08 -0.25 -9.10
C LEU A 165 -2.61 -0.35 -9.12
N ARG A 166 -3.31 0.51 -8.37
CA ARG A 166 -4.78 0.61 -8.38
C ARG A 166 -5.29 0.91 -9.79
N ASP A 167 -4.74 1.93 -10.42
CA ASP A 167 -5.19 2.43 -11.72
C ASP A 167 -4.91 1.41 -12.82
N ALA A 168 -3.75 0.75 -12.79
CA ALA A 168 -3.45 -0.36 -13.70
C ALA A 168 -4.45 -1.51 -13.57
N MET A 169 -4.87 -1.87 -12.35
CA MET A 169 -5.91 -2.88 -12.16
C MET A 169 -7.28 -2.39 -12.67
N ALA A 170 -7.66 -1.14 -12.36
CA ALA A 170 -8.93 -0.57 -12.79
C ALA A 170 -9.03 -0.50 -14.33
N GLU A 171 -7.96 -0.11 -15.02
CA GLU A 171 -7.90 -0.08 -16.48
C GLU A 171 -8.13 -1.45 -17.10
N GLU A 172 -7.45 -2.49 -16.59
CA GLU A 172 -7.63 -3.87 -17.07
C GLU A 172 -9.01 -4.43 -16.70
N MET A 173 -9.57 -4.04 -15.57
CA MET A 173 -10.92 -4.44 -15.16
C MET A 173 -12.03 -3.79 -16.00
N ARG A 174 -11.83 -2.54 -16.46
CA ARG A 174 -12.70 -1.86 -17.42
C ARG A 174 -12.62 -2.50 -18.80
N SER A 175 -11.42 -2.91 -19.22
CA SER A 175 -11.19 -3.42 -20.58
C SER A 175 -11.63 -4.88 -20.77
N ASP A 176 -11.59 -5.70 -19.72
CA ASP A 176 -11.90 -7.13 -19.78
C ASP A 176 -12.77 -7.57 -18.58
N GLU A 177 -14.04 -7.91 -18.86
CA GLU A 177 -15.02 -8.34 -17.84
C GLU A 177 -14.60 -9.61 -17.07
N ARG A 178 -13.61 -10.34 -17.59
CA ARG A 178 -13.08 -11.57 -16.97
C ARG A 178 -12.04 -11.29 -15.89
N VAL A 179 -11.53 -10.06 -15.79
CA VAL A 179 -10.47 -9.68 -14.83
C VAL A 179 -11.10 -9.38 -13.49
N PHE A 180 -10.72 -10.05 -12.42
CA PHE A 180 -11.26 -9.74 -11.09
C PHE A 180 -10.15 -9.84 -10.04
N VAL A 181 -10.29 -9.09 -8.95
CA VAL A 181 -9.37 -9.18 -7.82
C VAL A 181 -10.01 -9.99 -6.69
N MET A 182 -9.22 -10.86 -6.08
CA MET A 182 -9.63 -11.70 -4.97
C MET A 182 -8.48 -11.84 -3.97
N GLY A 183 -8.78 -11.67 -2.69
CA GLY A 183 -7.81 -11.78 -1.60
C GLY A 183 -8.41 -11.34 -0.29
N GLU A 184 -7.57 -11.31 0.75
CA GLU A 184 -7.98 -10.82 2.06
C GLU A 184 -8.09 -9.30 2.05
N GLU A 185 -9.21 -8.78 2.53
CA GLU A 185 -9.46 -7.35 2.75
C GLU A 185 -9.39 -6.46 1.49
N VAL A 186 -9.42 -7.06 0.29
CA VAL A 186 -9.32 -6.33 -0.98
C VAL A 186 -10.58 -5.53 -1.32
N ALA A 187 -11.74 -5.90 -0.79
CA ALA A 187 -13.02 -5.26 -1.10
C ALA A 187 -13.44 -4.26 -0.03
N GLN A 188 -14.10 -4.69 1.04
CA GLN A 188 -14.77 -3.78 2.00
C GLN A 188 -13.77 -2.88 2.74
N TYR A 189 -12.60 -3.42 3.05
CA TYR A 189 -11.53 -2.68 3.70
C TYR A 189 -10.67 -1.86 2.71
N GLN A 190 -10.96 -1.96 1.40
CA GLN A 190 -10.28 -1.21 0.35
C GLN A 190 -8.80 -1.58 0.19
N GLY A 191 -8.42 -2.78 0.63
CA GLY A 191 -7.05 -3.30 0.61
C GLY A 191 -6.27 -2.95 1.87
N ALA A 192 -5.46 -3.90 2.35
CA ALA A 192 -4.57 -3.73 3.51
C ALA A 192 -3.66 -2.51 3.39
N TYR A 193 -3.15 -2.26 2.17
CA TYR A 193 -2.29 -1.13 1.82
C TYR A 193 -2.97 -0.11 0.91
N LYS A 194 -4.31 -0.10 0.85
CA LYS A 194 -5.12 0.81 0.01
C LYS A 194 -4.86 0.74 -1.50
N VAL A 195 -4.31 -0.38 -1.97
CA VAL A 195 -4.04 -0.59 -3.41
C VAL A 195 -5.31 -0.90 -4.20
N THR A 196 -6.38 -1.38 -3.56
CA THR A 196 -7.68 -1.68 -4.20
C THR A 196 -8.77 -0.66 -3.84
N GLN A 197 -8.35 0.54 -3.42
CA GLN A 197 -9.26 1.60 -3.01
C GLN A 197 -10.26 1.97 -4.12
N GLY A 198 -11.54 2.10 -3.77
CA GLY A 198 -12.62 2.45 -4.71
C GLY A 198 -13.02 1.38 -5.72
N LEU A 199 -12.25 0.28 -5.87
CA LEU A 199 -12.55 -0.74 -6.88
C LEU A 199 -13.88 -1.46 -6.62
N LEU A 200 -14.23 -1.70 -5.34
CA LEU A 200 -15.50 -2.35 -5.00
C LEU A 200 -16.70 -1.51 -5.45
N ASP A 201 -16.64 -0.20 -5.22
CA ASP A 201 -17.71 0.72 -5.61
C ASP A 201 -17.87 0.80 -7.13
N GLU A 202 -16.76 0.72 -7.86
CA GLU A 202 -16.75 0.77 -9.32
C GLU A 202 -17.21 -0.55 -9.97
N PHE A 203 -16.67 -1.69 -9.54
CA PHE A 203 -16.83 -2.97 -10.24
C PHE A 203 -17.77 -3.97 -9.55
N GLY A 204 -18.14 -3.71 -8.29
CA GLY A 204 -19.05 -4.53 -7.50
C GLY A 204 -18.47 -5.83 -6.94
N GLU A 205 -19.25 -6.46 -6.07
CA GLU A 205 -18.88 -7.66 -5.27
C GLU A 205 -18.52 -8.90 -6.10
N LYS A 206 -18.87 -8.94 -7.39
CA LYS A 206 -18.51 -10.05 -8.28
C LYS A 206 -17.10 -9.93 -8.86
N ARG A 207 -16.50 -8.74 -8.78
CA ARG A 207 -15.23 -8.40 -9.43
C ARG A 207 -14.15 -7.99 -8.42
N VAL A 208 -14.55 -7.63 -7.20
CA VAL A 208 -13.66 -7.36 -6.06
C VAL A 208 -14.15 -8.21 -4.89
N ILE A 209 -13.41 -9.27 -4.56
CA ILE A 209 -13.91 -10.37 -3.72
C ILE A 209 -13.03 -10.54 -2.48
N ASP A 210 -13.60 -10.27 -1.30
CA ASP A 210 -12.97 -10.62 -0.03
C ASP A 210 -13.00 -12.13 0.20
N THR A 211 -11.88 -12.67 0.69
CA THR A 211 -11.74 -14.08 1.03
C THR A 211 -11.53 -14.31 2.52
N PRO A 212 -11.89 -15.50 3.05
CA PRO A 212 -11.36 -15.94 4.34
C PRO A 212 -9.83 -16.01 4.33
N ILE A 213 -9.22 -16.03 5.51
CA ILE A 213 -7.77 -16.17 5.72
C ILE A 213 -7.34 -17.60 5.37
N THR A 214 -7.16 -17.86 4.08
CA THR A 214 -6.78 -19.17 3.54
C THR A 214 -6.10 -19.03 2.18
N GLU A 215 -4.82 -18.68 2.21
CA GLU A 215 -3.98 -18.44 1.03
C GLU A 215 -4.03 -19.62 0.06
N TYR A 216 -3.93 -20.83 0.61
CA TYR A 216 -4.03 -22.05 -0.19
C TYR A 216 -5.39 -22.15 -0.90
N GLY A 217 -6.48 -21.88 -0.19
CA GLY A 217 -7.83 -21.99 -0.73
C GLY A 217 -8.08 -21.00 -1.87
N PHE A 218 -7.89 -19.71 -1.63
CA PHE A 218 -8.20 -18.70 -2.65
C PHE A 218 -7.21 -18.71 -3.81
N ALA A 219 -5.93 -19.06 -3.60
CA ALA A 219 -4.99 -19.23 -4.70
C ALA A 219 -5.37 -20.42 -5.60
N GLY A 220 -5.85 -21.51 -5.02
CA GLY A 220 -6.36 -22.67 -5.77
C GLY A 220 -7.62 -22.34 -6.57
N ILE A 221 -8.56 -21.61 -5.95
CA ILE A 221 -9.76 -21.09 -6.63
C ILE A 221 -9.35 -20.19 -7.80
N GLY A 222 -8.41 -19.26 -7.58
CA GLY A 222 -7.85 -18.40 -8.62
C GLY A 222 -7.27 -19.21 -9.78
N ALA A 223 -6.41 -20.19 -9.49
CA ALA A 223 -5.83 -21.04 -10.52
C ALA A 223 -6.91 -21.79 -11.32
N GLY A 224 -7.93 -22.34 -10.66
CA GLY A 224 -9.06 -23.00 -11.31
C GLY A 224 -9.91 -22.05 -12.16
N ALA A 225 -10.20 -20.85 -11.66
CA ALA A 225 -10.92 -19.80 -12.39
C ALA A 225 -10.16 -19.37 -13.65
N ALA A 226 -8.84 -19.23 -13.56
CA ALA A 226 -7.98 -18.92 -14.70
C ALA A 226 -8.03 -20.03 -15.77
N MET A 227 -7.96 -21.31 -15.36
CA MET A 227 -8.14 -22.44 -16.28
C MET A 227 -9.54 -22.48 -16.91
N GLY A 228 -10.55 -21.99 -16.18
CA GLY A 228 -11.92 -21.80 -16.66
C GLY A 228 -12.11 -20.61 -17.61
N GLY A 229 -11.05 -19.86 -17.93
CA GLY A 229 -11.07 -18.76 -18.88
C GLY A 229 -11.24 -17.37 -18.26
N LEU A 230 -11.32 -17.26 -16.94
CA LEU A 230 -11.27 -15.97 -16.24
C LEU A 230 -9.82 -15.46 -16.10
N ARG A 231 -9.66 -14.25 -15.56
CA ARG A 231 -8.34 -13.59 -15.42
C ARG A 231 -8.15 -13.05 -14.00
N PRO A 232 -8.00 -13.94 -13.00
CA PRO A 232 -7.88 -13.52 -11.61
C PRO A 232 -6.58 -12.76 -11.33
N ILE A 233 -6.71 -11.74 -10.50
CA ILE A 233 -5.65 -11.06 -9.78
C ILE A 233 -5.77 -11.51 -8.32
N ILE A 234 -4.88 -12.40 -7.89
CA ILE A 234 -4.84 -12.92 -6.53
C ILE A 234 -3.91 -12.05 -5.70
N GLU A 235 -4.44 -11.46 -4.63
CA GLU A 235 -3.68 -10.63 -3.70
C GLU A 235 -3.39 -11.39 -2.40
N PHE A 236 -2.11 -11.54 -2.08
CA PHE A 236 -1.65 -11.91 -0.74
C PHE A 236 -1.36 -10.65 0.05
N MET A 237 -1.82 -10.58 1.30
CA MET A 237 -1.56 -9.45 2.18
C MET A 237 -0.05 -9.16 2.29
N THR A 238 0.79 -10.20 2.37
CA THR A 238 2.22 -10.12 2.12
C THR A 238 2.72 -11.39 1.42
N PHE A 239 3.83 -11.31 0.67
CA PHE A 239 4.43 -12.50 0.04
C PHE A 239 4.97 -13.53 1.05
N ASN A 240 5.09 -13.18 2.34
CA ASN A 240 5.43 -14.17 3.38
C ASN A 240 4.32 -15.23 3.49
N PHE A 241 3.06 -14.83 3.37
CA PHE A 241 1.91 -15.72 3.46
C PHE A 241 1.66 -16.50 2.16
N ALA A 242 2.16 -15.99 1.02
CA ALA A 242 2.14 -16.73 -0.25
C ALA A 242 2.85 -18.10 -0.16
N LEU A 243 3.73 -18.30 0.81
CA LEU A 243 4.37 -19.60 1.09
C LEU A 243 3.34 -20.69 1.44
N GLN A 244 2.21 -20.35 2.08
CA GLN A 244 1.13 -21.30 2.34
C GLN A 244 0.46 -21.77 1.05
N ALA A 245 0.48 -20.95 -0.01
CA ALA A 245 -0.14 -21.21 -1.31
C ALA A 245 0.85 -21.60 -2.41
N ILE A 246 2.15 -21.77 -2.08
CA ILE A 246 3.21 -21.92 -3.07
C ILE A 246 3.01 -23.13 -3.98
N ASP A 247 2.35 -24.18 -3.48
CA ASP A 247 1.99 -25.34 -4.29
C ASP A 247 1.05 -24.97 -5.46
N HIS A 248 0.04 -24.14 -5.23
CA HIS A 248 -0.83 -23.68 -6.31
C HIS A 248 -0.11 -22.75 -7.28
N ILE A 249 0.77 -21.87 -6.80
CA ILE A 249 1.58 -20.99 -7.65
C ILE A 249 2.47 -21.82 -8.59
N ILE A 250 3.16 -22.83 -8.05
CA ILE A 250 4.16 -23.61 -8.79
C ILE A 250 3.54 -24.79 -9.54
N ASN A 251 2.82 -25.66 -8.86
CA ASN A 251 2.36 -26.93 -9.41
C ASN A 251 1.05 -26.79 -10.18
N SER A 252 0.13 -25.92 -9.73
CA SER A 252 -1.17 -25.73 -10.40
C SER A 252 -1.12 -24.65 -11.48
N ALA A 253 -0.49 -23.49 -11.24
CA ALA A 253 -0.49 -22.39 -12.21
C ALA A 253 0.68 -22.47 -13.19
N ALA A 254 1.93 -22.39 -12.71
CA ALA A 254 3.10 -22.23 -13.57
C ALA A 254 3.33 -23.41 -14.54
N LYS A 255 3.13 -24.65 -14.08
CA LYS A 255 3.45 -25.86 -14.88
C LYS A 255 2.35 -26.28 -15.85
N THR A 256 1.11 -25.84 -15.65
CA THR A 256 -0.06 -26.39 -16.34
C THR A 256 -0.01 -26.25 -17.86
N ASN A 257 0.41 -25.08 -18.37
CA ASN A 257 0.54 -24.89 -19.82
C ASN A 257 1.55 -25.85 -20.46
N TYR A 258 2.66 -26.14 -19.77
CA TYR A 258 3.66 -27.07 -20.25
C TYR A 258 3.16 -28.52 -20.16
N MET A 259 2.65 -28.94 -19.01
CA MET A 259 2.22 -30.33 -18.78
C MET A 259 1.02 -30.73 -19.64
N SER A 260 0.14 -29.79 -19.97
CA SER A 260 -1.00 -30.02 -20.86
C SER A 260 -0.65 -29.96 -22.35
N GLY A 261 0.61 -29.75 -22.72
CA GLY A 261 1.02 -29.57 -24.11
C GLY A 261 0.37 -28.33 -24.78
N GLY A 262 0.12 -27.28 -23.99
CA GLY A 262 -0.51 -26.05 -24.45
C GLY A 262 -2.05 -26.09 -24.55
N GLN A 263 -2.68 -27.19 -24.13
CA GLN A 263 -4.14 -27.33 -24.17
C GLN A 263 -4.86 -26.53 -23.08
N MET A 264 -4.21 -26.30 -21.94
CA MET A 264 -4.78 -25.56 -20.81
C MET A 264 -3.83 -24.45 -20.37
N ARG A 265 -4.33 -23.22 -20.33
CA ARG A 265 -3.58 -22.05 -19.88
C ARG A 265 -4.12 -21.56 -18.54
N THR A 266 -3.25 -20.94 -17.75
CA THR A 266 -3.61 -20.35 -16.45
C THR A 266 -3.24 -18.86 -16.45
N PRO A 267 -4.03 -17.99 -17.12
CA PRO A 267 -3.80 -16.55 -17.11
C PRO A 267 -4.17 -15.95 -15.74
N ILE A 268 -3.20 -15.90 -14.82
CA ILE A 268 -3.37 -15.45 -13.43
C ILE A 268 -2.24 -14.50 -13.04
N VAL A 269 -2.55 -13.51 -12.20
CA VAL A 269 -1.56 -12.65 -11.54
C VAL A 269 -1.58 -12.95 -10.04
N PHE A 270 -0.42 -13.16 -9.44
CA PHE A 270 -0.25 -13.16 -7.99
C PHE A 270 0.50 -11.89 -7.59
N ARG A 271 -0.10 -11.07 -6.73
CA ARG A 271 0.49 -9.83 -6.23
C ARG A 271 0.41 -9.71 -4.71
N GLY A 272 1.17 -8.78 -4.18
CA GLY A 272 1.31 -8.51 -2.76
C GLY A 272 2.63 -7.79 -2.50
N PRO A 273 2.78 -7.09 -1.37
CA PRO A 273 4.04 -6.49 -0.99
C PRO A 273 5.10 -7.57 -0.69
N ASN A 274 6.33 -7.30 -1.13
CA ASN A 274 7.50 -8.10 -0.82
C ASN A 274 8.68 -7.16 -0.54
N GLY A 275 9.48 -7.50 0.47
CA GLY A 275 10.61 -6.68 0.91
C GLY A 275 10.54 -6.40 2.41
N ALA A 276 11.52 -5.63 2.89
CA ALA A 276 11.49 -5.12 4.25
C ALA A 276 10.36 -4.09 4.38
N ALA A 277 9.52 -4.24 5.40
CA ALA A 277 8.67 -3.12 5.83
C ALA A 277 9.61 -1.98 6.24
N SER A 278 9.36 -0.76 5.74
CA SER A 278 9.88 0.42 6.44
C SER A 278 9.35 0.30 7.87
N ARG A 279 10.30 0.23 8.80
CA ARG A 279 10.14 -0.06 10.23
C ARG A 279 8.73 0.19 10.78
N VAL A 280 8.16 -0.86 11.38
CA VAL A 280 7.10 -0.79 12.41
C VAL A 280 7.62 -0.01 13.62
#